data_AF-A0A3D5S8H0-F1
#
_entry.id   AF-A0A3D5S8H0-F1
#
_cell.length_a   1.000
_cell.length_b   1.000
_cell.length_c   1.000
_cell.angle_alpha   90.00
_cell.angle_beta   90.00
_cell.angle_gamma   90.00
#
_symmetry.space_group_name_H-M   'P 1'
#
loop_
_entity.id
_entity.type
_entity.pdbx_description
1 polymer ?
#
loop_
_entity_poly.entity_id
_entity_poly.type
_entity_poly.pdbx_seq_one_letter_code
_entity_poly.pdbx_strand_id
1 'polypeptide(L)'
;MGQRNKWKDYADLYFIFQHHSLQEIIDKAEELFGTGLFNSRLFREQLAYHVDISYDEEIEWMPGFEVPKDTILEKLIDISLS
;
A
#
# COMPACT_ATOMS: atom_id res chain seq x y z
N MET A 1 13.47 -15.42 1.60
CA MET A 1 12.33 -15.64 2.51
C MET A 1 11.23 -14.70 2.02
N GLY A 2 10.49 -15.14 1.00
CA GLY A 2 9.53 -14.31 0.28
C GLY A 2 8.31 -14.05 1.14
N GLN A 3 8.22 -12.86 1.70
CA GLN A 3 6.93 -12.32 2.11
C GLN A 3 6.15 -12.11 0.81
N ARG A 4 5.24 -13.03 0.50
CA ARG A 4 4.29 -12.84 -0.59
C ARG A 4 3.49 -11.58 -0.26
N ASN A 5 3.50 -10.62 -1.17
CA ASN A 5 2.71 -9.41 -1.10
C ASN A 5 1.23 -9.79 -1.04
N LYS A 6 0.63 -9.75 0.15
CA LYS A 6 -0.76 -10.16 0.34
C LYS A 6 -1.66 -9.05 -0.15
N TRP A 7 -2.73 -9.42 -0.85
CA TRP A 7 -3.77 -8.47 -1.29
C TRP A 7 -4.29 -7.59 -0.14
N LYS A 8 -4.43 -8.17 1.06
CA LYS A 8 -4.86 -7.46 2.26
C LYS A 8 -3.97 -6.27 2.63
N ASP A 9 -2.65 -6.40 2.53
CA ASP A 9 -1.71 -5.32 2.87
C ASP A 9 -1.93 -4.11 1.95
N TYR A 10 -2.24 -4.34 0.67
CA TYR A 10 -2.52 -3.28 -0.32
C TYR A 10 -3.87 -2.60 -0.05
N ALA A 11 -4.89 -3.35 0.36
CA ALA A 11 -6.15 -2.77 0.79
C ALA A 11 -6.01 -1.95 2.07
N ASP A 12 -5.23 -2.42 3.04
CA ASP A 12 -4.92 -1.68 4.27
C ASP A 12 -4.19 -0.37 3.93
N LEU A 13 -3.19 -0.42 3.04
CA LEU A 13 -2.49 0.76 2.55
C LEU A 13 -3.45 1.76 1.90
N TYR A 14 -4.39 1.30 1.07
CA TYR A 14 -5.38 2.18 0.44
C TYR A 14 -6.18 3.00 1.45
N PHE A 15 -6.62 2.39 2.56
CA PHE A 15 -7.32 3.15 3.61
C PHE A 15 -6.40 4.14 4.33
N ILE A 16 -5.15 3.78 4.58
CA ILE A 16 -4.17 4.70 5.18
C ILE A 16 -4.00 5.92 4.27
N PHE A 17 -3.89 5.71 2.96
CA PHE A 17 -3.75 6.78 1.98
C PHE A 17 -5.01 7.65 1.81
N GLN A 18 -6.18 7.22 2.28
CA GLN A 18 -7.35 8.11 2.35
C GLN A 18 -7.23 9.19 3.43
N HIS A 19 -6.39 8.95 4.43
CA HIS A 19 -6.22 9.85 5.58
C HIS A 19 -4.85 10.53 5.59
N HIS A 20 -3.86 9.97 4.90
CA HIS A 20 -2.49 10.44 4.88
C HIS A 20 -1.93 10.51 3.47
N SER A 21 -1.17 11.56 3.19
CA SER A 21 -0.40 11.68 1.97
C SER A 21 0.80 10.72 1.95
N LEU A 22 1.28 10.39 0.76
CA LEU A 22 2.49 9.58 0.60
C LEU A 22 3.69 10.17 1.33
N GLN A 23 3.84 11.49 1.32
CA GLN A 23 4.93 12.16 2.02
C GLN A 23 4.82 12.00 3.54
N GLU A 24 3.63 12.16 4.12
CA GLU A 24 3.43 11.97 5.58
C GLU A 24 3.77 10.53 6.01
N ILE A 25 3.41 9.53 5.20
CA ILE A 25 3.74 8.13 5.48
C ILE A 25 5.24 7.90 5.37
N ILE A 26 5.90 8.45 4.34
CA ILE A 26 7.36 8.36 4.18
C ILE A 26 8.06 8.99 5.38
N ASP A 27 7.68 10.21 5.75
CA ASP A 27 8.27 10.94 6.88
C ASP A 27 8.08 10.15 8.19
N LYS A 28 6.89 9.59 8.40
CA LYS A 28 6.62 8.76 9.58
C LYS A 28 7.39 7.45 9.56
N ALA A 29 7.56 6.81 8.40
CA ALA A 29 8.36 5.61 8.27
C ALA A 29 9.84 5.90 8.54
N GLU A 30 10.38 7.02 8.06
CA GLU A 30 11.74 7.45 8.37
C GLU A 30 11.93 7.76 9.86
N GLU A 31 10.93 8.35 10.52
CA GLU A 31 10.94 8.58 11.98
C GLU A 31 10.95 7.26 12.77
N LEU A 32 10.13 6.27 12.35
CA LEU A 32 9.97 5.00 13.06
C LEU A 32 11.15 4.05 12.85
N PHE A 33 11.63 3.93 11.61
CA PHE A 33 12.70 2.99 11.26
C PHE A 33 14.10 3.61 11.33
N GLY A 34 14.20 4.94 11.41
CA GLY A 34 15.44 5.69 11.42
C GLY A 34 15.88 6.14 10.02
N THR A 35 16.51 7.31 9.96
CA THR A 35 16.95 7.94 8.70
C THR A 35 17.88 7.02 7.90
N GLY A 36 17.50 6.73 6.65
CA GLY A 36 18.29 5.91 5.72
C GLY A 36 18.05 4.40 5.77
N LEU A 37 17.25 3.90 6.72
CA LEU A 37 16.82 2.49 6.75
C LEU A 37 15.56 2.26 5.90
N PHE A 38 14.71 3.28 5.79
CA PHE A 38 13.56 3.26 4.89
C PHE A 38 13.95 3.76 3.51
N ASN A 39 13.61 2.99 2.47
CA ASN A 39 13.84 3.36 1.08
C ASN A 39 12.52 3.78 0.44
N SER A 40 12.24 5.08 0.43
CA SER A 40 11.02 5.66 -0.14
C SER A 40 10.85 5.37 -1.63
N ARG A 41 11.95 5.25 -2.38
CA ARG A 41 11.91 4.84 -3.79
C ARG A 41 11.43 3.40 -3.94
N LEU A 42 12.00 2.48 -3.16
CA LEU A 42 11.58 1.08 -3.18
C LEU A 42 10.12 0.93 -2.74
N PHE A 43 9.66 1.74 -1.78
CA PHE A 43 8.26 1.77 -1.37
C PHE A 43 7.33 2.21 -2.49
N ARG A 44 7.67 3.29 -3.22
CA ARG A 44 6.92 3.74 -4.40
C ARG A 44 6.88 2.69 -5.52
N GLU A 45 8.01 2.03 -5.78
CA GLU A 45 8.07 0.94 -6.77
C GLU A 45 7.16 -0.23 -6.38
N GLN A 46 7.06 -0.57 -5.09
CA GLN A 46 6.13 -1.59 -4.59
C GLN A 46 4.65 -1.20 -4.71
N LEU A 47 4.33 0.10 -4.58
CA LEU A 47 2.97 0.62 -4.80
C LEU A 47 2.56 0.61 -6.27
N ALA A 48 3.51 0.76 -7.20
CA ALA A 48 3.24 0.70 -8.64
C ALA A 48 3.17 -0.74 -9.18
N TYR A 49 3.82 -1.69 -8.49
CA TYR A 49 4.00 -3.06 -8.96
C TYR A 49 3.00 -4.03 -8.33
N HIS A 50 1.96 -4.37 -9.08
CA HIS A 50 0.86 -5.24 -8.62
C HIS A 50 0.91 -6.68 -9.16
N VAL A 51 1.89 -7.00 -10.01
CA VAL A 51 1.93 -8.27 -10.77
C VAL A 51 2.19 -9.49 -9.88
N ASP A 52 2.85 -9.31 -8.73
CA ASP A 52 3.20 -10.40 -7.80
C ASP A 52 2.31 -10.41 -6.54
N ILE A 53 1.14 -9.76 -6.59
CA ILE A 53 0.17 -9.79 -5.49
C ILE A 53 -0.56 -11.12 -5.51
N SER A 54 -0.58 -11.78 -4.35
CA SER A 54 -1.36 -12.99 -4.13
C SER A 54 -2.79 -12.63 -3.71
N TYR A 55 -3.75 -12.96 -4.56
CA TYR A 55 -5.20 -12.81 -4.31
C TYR A 55 -5.85 -14.10 -3.77
N ASP A 56 -5.03 -15.05 -3.30
CA ASP A 56 -5.49 -16.34 -2.76
C ASP A 56 -6.34 -16.19 -1.49
N GLU A 57 -6.09 -15.13 -0.70
CA GLU A 57 -6.92 -14.74 0.44
C GLU A 57 -7.87 -13.61 0.02
N GLU A 58 -9.18 -13.86 0.12
CA GLU A 58 -10.20 -12.80 0.03
C GLU A 58 -10.20 -11.93 1.29
N ILE A 59 -10.56 -10.66 1.12
CA ILE A 59 -10.70 -9.73 2.24
C ILE A 59 -12.11 -9.83 2.81
N GLU A 60 -12.22 -10.15 4.09
CA GLU A 60 -13.46 -9.99 4.84
C GLU A 60 -13.65 -8.51 5.19
N TRP A 61 -14.56 -7.85 4.49
CA TRP A 61 -14.85 -6.43 4.68
C TRP A 61 -15.80 -6.21 5.85
N MET A 62 -15.61 -5.08 6.55
CA MET A 62 -16.64 -4.57 7.43
C MET A 62 -17.83 -4.03 6.61
N PRO A 63 -19.07 -4.12 7.13
CA PRO A 63 -20.24 -3.57 6.44
C PRO A 63 -20.05 -2.10 6.07
N GLY A 64 -20.16 -1.77 4.78
CA GLY A 64 -19.99 -0.40 4.26
C GLY A 64 -18.56 0.00 3.89
N PHE A 65 -17.58 -0.88 4.06
CA PHE A 65 -16.17 -0.66 3.68
C PHE A 65 -15.73 -1.46 2.46
N GLU A 66 -16.65 -2.17 1.82
CA GLU A 66 -16.36 -2.98 0.65
C GLU A 66 -15.97 -2.07 -0.53
N VAL A 67 -14.73 -2.22 -0.99
CA VAL A 67 -14.18 -1.43 -2.10
C VAL A 67 -13.77 -2.38 -3.22
N PRO A 68 -14.15 -2.10 -4.48
CA PRO A 68 -13.69 -2.87 -5.62
C PRO A 68 -12.16 -2.91 -5.69
N LYS A 69 -11.59 -4.09 -5.97
CA LYS A 69 -10.14 -4.24 -6.07
C LYS A 69 -9.52 -3.25 -7.06
N ASP A 70 -10.21 -3.02 -8.19
CA ASP A 70 -9.67 -2.21 -9.27
C ASP A 70 -9.55 -0.75 -8.82
N THR A 71 -10.49 -0.25 -8.02
CA THR A 71 -10.43 1.08 -7.40
C THR A 71 -9.23 1.23 -6.47
N ILE A 72 -8.95 0.21 -5.65
CA ILE A 72 -7.78 0.19 -4.77
C ILE A 72 -6.50 0.24 -5.60
N LEU A 73 -6.37 -0.65 -6.59
CA LEU A 73 -5.16 -0.74 -7.42
C LEU A 73 -4.92 0.55 -8.23
N GLU A 74 -5.96 1.11 -8.86
CA GLU A 74 -5.85 2.38 -9.58
C GLU A 74 -5.39 3.50 -8.65
N LYS A 75 -5.92 3.55 -7.42
CA LYS A 75 -5.54 4.58 -6.47
C LYS A 75 -4.10 4.44 -5.99
N LEU A 76 -3.63 3.22 -5.73
CA LEU A 76 -2.23 2.98 -5.34
C LEU A 76 -1.26 3.35 -6.46
N ILE A 77 -1.63 3.12 -7.73
CA ILE A 77 -0.85 3.58 -8.89
C ILE A 77 -0.81 5.11 -8.94
N ASP A 78 -1.96 5.78 -8.82
CA ASP A 78 -2.06 7.24 -8.79
C ASP A 78 -1.15 7.85 -7.70
N ILE A 79 -1.18 7.27 -6.50
CA ILE A 79 -0.33 7.68 -5.37
C ILE A 79 1.15 7.48 -5.70
N SER A 80 1.52 6.37 -6.37
CA SER A 80 2.91 6.10 -6.76
C SER A 80 3.48 7.12 -7.76
N LEU A 81 2.61 7.76 -8.54
CA LEU A 81 2.95 8.74 -9.57
C LEU A 81 2.97 10.20 -9.06
N SER A 82 2.45 10.44 -7.85
CA SER A 82 2.38 11.76 -7.22
C SER A 82 3.68 12.19 -6.53
#